data_AF-A0A2V5MKK0-F1
#
_entry.id   AF-A0A2V5MKK0-F1
#
_cell.length_a   1.000
_cell.length_b   1.000
_cell.length_c   1.000
_cell.angle_alpha   90.00
_cell.angle_beta   90.00
_cell.angle_gamma   90.00
#
_symmetry.space_group_name_H-M   'P 1'
#
loop_
_entity.id
_entity.type
_entity.pdbx_description
1 polymer ?
#
loop_
_entity_poly.entity_id
_entity_poly.type
_entity_poly.pdbx_seq_one_letter_code
_entity_poly.pdbx_strand_id
1 'polypeptide(L)'
;MHMPPEPPVSRNDDGSLKDHYYGCGWLVRPVGKEANYWHTGSLPGTCTLLVRRHDGVSWVILFNQRSDDKKLPDSEIDPALHRAANAVTDWPKHDLFCQ
;
A
#
# COMPACT_ATOMS: atom_id res chain seq x y z
N MET A 1 4.25 13.34 12.56
CA MET A 1 5.28 12.87 11.60
C MET A 1 4.71 12.58 10.20
N HIS A 2 3.38 12.55 10.00
CA HIS A 2 2.76 12.25 8.69
C HIS A 2 2.02 13.44 8.08
N MET A 3 2.37 14.66 8.49
CA MET A 3 1.82 15.84 7.83
C MET A 3 2.46 15.94 6.43
N PRO A 4 1.68 16.21 5.39
CA PRO A 4 2.21 16.48 4.06
C PRO A 4 3.25 17.62 4.12
N PRO A 5 4.31 17.59 3.30
CA PRO A 5 5.25 18.70 3.21
C PRO A 5 4.55 20.00 2.78
N GLU A 6 5.19 21.15 3.00
CA GLU A 6 4.66 22.38 2.42
C GLU A 6 4.58 22.28 0.89
N PRO A 7 3.61 22.94 0.24
CA PRO A 7 3.39 22.84 -1.19
C PRO A 7 4.67 22.98 -2.04
N PRO A 8 4.77 22.28 -3.19
CA PRO A 8 3.70 21.57 -3.88
C PRO A 8 3.57 20.09 -3.46
N VAL A 9 2.50 19.79 -2.72
CA VAL A 9 2.00 18.42 -2.47
C VAL A 9 1.15 17.96 -3.64
N SER A 10 1.00 16.65 -3.82
CA SER A 10 0.23 16.05 -4.91
C SER A 10 -1.20 16.60 -4.96
N ARG A 11 -1.58 17.17 -6.12
CA ARG A 11 -2.92 17.71 -6.40
C ARG A 11 -3.62 16.92 -7.49
N ASN A 12 -4.94 16.87 -7.43
CA ASN A 12 -5.80 16.43 -8.53
C ASN A 12 -5.84 17.50 -9.65
N ASP A 13 -6.38 17.13 -10.80
CA ASP A 13 -6.50 18.03 -11.97
C ASP A 13 -7.37 19.27 -11.67
N ASP A 14 -8.31 19.15 -10.72
CA ASP A 14 -9.17 20.25 -10.22
C ASP A 14 -8.47 21.15 -9.18
N GLY A 15 -7.20 20.87 -8.87
CA GLY A 15 -6.40 21.62 -7.89
C GLY A 15 -6.65 21.22 -6.44
N SER A 16 -7.57 20.31 -6.12
CA SER A 16 -7.73 19.77 -4.76
C SER A 16 -6.52 18.91 -4.36
N LEU A 17 -6.29 18.73 -3.05
CA LEU A 17 -5.21 17.86 -2.57
C LEU A 17 -5.59 16.39 -2.81
N LYS A 18 -4.63 15.58 -3.27
CA LYS A 18 -4.78 14.12 -3.25
C LYS A 18 -4.84 13.63 -1.81
N ASP A 19 -5.54 12.52 -1.60
CA ASP A 19 -5.62 11.82 -0.31
C ASP A 19 -4.29 11.15 0.09
N HIS A 20 -3.30 11.17 -0.79
CA HIS A 20 -1.96 10.66 -0.59
C HIS A 20 -0.91 11.53 -1.28
N TYR A 21 0.34 11.43 -0.85
CA TYR A 21 1.48 12.13 -1.42
C TYR A 21 2.69 11.20 -1.55
N TYR A 22 3.71 11.60 -2.31
CA TYR A 22 4.96 10.85 -2.41
C TYR A 22 5.98 11.39 -1.40
N GLY A 23 6.62 10.51 -0.64
CA GLY A 23 7.64 10.86 0.34
C GLY A 23 8.73 9.80 0.41
N CYS A 24 9.99 10.19 0.20
CA CYS A 24 11.17 9.35 0.38
C CYS A 24 11.10 7.96 -0.28
N GLY A 25 10.51 7.85 -1.46
CA GLY A 25 10.38 6.56 -2.15
C GLY A 25 9.08 5.80 -1.90
N TRP A 26 8.08 6.43 -1.28
CA TRP A 26 6.81 5.80 -0.92
C TRP A 26 5.63 6.69 -1.26
N LEU A 27 4.51 6.09 -1.66
CA LEU A 27 3.22 6.73 -1.55
C LEU A 27 2.76 6.66 -0.09
N VAL A 28 2.24 7.77 0.42
CA VAL A 28 1.87 7.96 1.82
C VAL A 28 0.45 8.48 1.89
N ARG A 29 -0.45 7.72 2.53
CA ARG A 29 -1.84 8.10 2.80
C ARG A 29 -2.03 8.24 4.32
N PRO A 30 -2.19 9.47 4.84
CA PRO A 30 -2.48 9.69 6.26
C PRO A 30 -3.80 9.02 6.70
N VAL A 31 -3.79 8.43 7.89
CA VAL A 31 -4.97 7.86 8.56
C VAL A 31 -4.94 8.30 10.02
N GLY A 32 -5.65 9.38 10.34
CA GLY A 32 -5.60 9.99 11.67
C GLY A 32 -4.20 10.49 12.03
N LYS A 33 -3.59 9.91 13.07
CA LYS A 33 -2.22 10.21 13.50
C LYS A 33 -1.17 9.27 12.91
N GLU A 34 -1.60 8.26 12.14
CA GLU A 34 -0.77 7.26 11.49
C GLU A 34 -0.85 7.41 9.96
N ALA A 35 -0.27 6.49 9.20
CA ALA A 35 -0.41 6.46 7.74
C ALA A 35 -0.26 5.04 7.17
N ASN A 36 -0.84 4.84 5.99
CA ASN A 36 -0.46 3.75 5.10
C ASN A 36 0.69 4.21 4.20
N TYR A 37 1.63 3.31 3.94
CA TYR A 37 2.76 3.50 3.02
C TYR A 37 2.77 2.37 2.02
N TRP A 38 3.00 2.68 0.75
CA TRP A 38 3.16 1.64 -0.25
C TRP A 38 4.06 2.06 -1.40
N HIS A 39 4.57 1.07 -2.11
CA HIS A 39 5.27 1.26 -3.37
C HIS A 39 4.95 0.10 -4.31
N THR A 40 4.64 0.44 -5.56
CA THR A 40 4.40 -0.53 -6.64
C THR A 40 5.64 -0.63 -7.52
N GLY A 41 6.01 -1.83 -7.91
CA GLY A 41 7.06 -2.06 -8.92
C GLY A 41 6.48 -2.70 -10.17
N SER A 42 6.94 -2.23 -11.33
CA SER A 42 6.51 -2.72 -12.63
C SER A 42 7.73 -2.84 -13.54
N LEU A 43 8.17 -4.07 -13.76
CA LEU A 43 9.19 -4.42 -14.75
C LEU A 43 8.56 -5.36 -15.80
N PRO A 44 9.16 -5.51 -16.99
CA PRO A 44 8.71 -6.50 -17.96
C PRO A 44 8.61 -7.90 -17.31
N GLY A 45 7.41 -8.49 -17.32
CA GLY A 45 7.16 -9.80 -16.72
C GLY A 45 7.14 -9.84 -15.20
N THR A 46 7.09 -8.70 -14.49
CA THR A 46 7.04 -8.70 -13.01
C THR A 46 6.23 -7.51 -12.47
N CYS A 47 5.32 -7.81 -11.55
CA CYS A 47 4.60 -6.82 -10.76
C CYS A 47 4.90 -7.05 -9.27
N THR A 48 5.10 -5.97 -8.52
CA THR A 48 5.32 -6.03 -7.07
C THR A 48 4.52 -4.96 -6.35
N LEU A 49 4.16 -5.25 -5.10
CA LEU A 49 3.53 -4.31 -4.20
C LEU A 49 4.05 -4.56 -2.79
N LEU A 50 4.49 -3.49 -2.14
CA LEU A 50 4.92 -3.48 -0.74
C LEU A 50 4.03 -2.51 0.03
N VAL A 51 3.42 -2.96 1.12
CA VAL A 51 2.49 -2.15 1.92
C VAL A 51 2.84 -2.25 3.40
N ARG A 52 2.76 -1.11 4.08
CA ARG A 52 2.64 -1.00 5.54
C ARG A 52 1.38 -0.20 5.86
N ARG A 53 0.44 -0.79 6.60
CA ARG A 53 -0.77 -0.13 7.05
C ARG A 53 -0.59 0.62 8.35
N HIS A 54 -1.47 1.59 8.56
CA HIS A 54 -1.62 2.36 9.80
C HIS A 54 -1.89 1.51 11.04
N ASP A 55 -2.44 0.30 10.88
CA ASP A 55 -2.74 -0.65 11.96
C ASP A 55 -1.59 -1.62 12.27
N GLY A 56 -0.41 -1.39 11.68
CA GLY A 56 0.80 -2.16 11.95
C GLY A 56 0.99 -3.41 11.08
N VAL A 57 -0.02 -3.80 10.27
CA VAL A 57 0.08 -4.92 9.34
C VAL A 57 0.90 -4.51 8.11
N SER A 58 1.84 -5.38 7.71
CA SER A 58 2.64 -5.21 6.49
C SER A 58 2.55 -6.45 5.60
N TRP A 59 2.65 -6.26 4.28
CA TRP A 59 2.75 -7.37 3.33
C TRP A 59 3.58 -7.01 2.10
N VAL A 60 4.05 -8.06 1.43
CA VAL A 60 4.76 -7.98 0.16
C VAL A 60 4.11 -8.94 -0.83
N ILE A 61 3.92 -8.48 -2.06
CA ILE A 61 3.47 -9.28 -3.19
C ILE A 61 4.56 -9.24 -4.25
N LEU A 62 4.90 -10.42 -4.77
CA LEU A 62 5.79 -10.58 -5.92
C LEU A 62 5.12 -11.51 -6.92
N PHE A 63 4.82 -10.99 -8.10
CA PHE A 63 4.34 -11.77 -9.23
C PHE A 63 5.43 -11.88 -10.29
N ASN A 64 5.68 -13.09 -10.78
CA ASN A 64 6.50 -13.37 -11.95
C ASN A 64 5.73 -13.15 -13.27
N GLN A 65 4.72 -12.29 -13.22
CA GLN A 65 3.97 -11.81 -14.36
C GLN A 65 3.66 -10.33 -14.16
N ARG A 66 3.48 -9.63 -15.28
CA ARG A 66 2.82 -8.33 -15.32
C ARG A 66 1.65 -8.48 -16.29
N SER A 67 0.44 -8.41 -15.76
CA SER A 67 -0.77 -8.68 -16.53
C SER A 67 -1.15 -7.47 -17.40
N ASP A 68 -1.26 -7.71 -18.71
CA ASP A 68 -1.94 -6.78 -19.64
C ASP A 68 -3.42 -7.18 -19.86
N ASP A 69 -3.89 -8.25 -19.20
CA ASP A 69 -5.28 -8.68 -19.28
C ASP A 69 -6.16 -7.79 -18.39
N LYS A 70 -7.01 -7.00 -19.02
CA LYS A 70 -7.98 -6.14 -18.34
C LYS A 70 -8.97 -6.90 -17.45
N LYS A 71 -9.17 -8.20 -17.66
CA LYS A 71 -10.04 -9.06 -16.83
C LYS A 71 -9.35 -9.53 -15.55
N LEU A 72 -8.03 -9.48 -15.50
CA LEU A 72 -7.24 -9.88 -14.33
C LEU A 72 -6.13 -8.84 -14.10
N PRO A 73 -6.49 -7.62 -13.66
CA PRO A 73 -5.51 -6.57 -13.40
C PRO A 73 -4.70 -6.92 -12.16
N ASP A 74 -3.37 -6.72 -12.21
CA ASP A 74 -2.50 -6.94 -11.05
C ASP A 74 -2.93 -6.08 -9.85
N SER A 75 -3.54 -4.91 -10.08
CA SER A 75 -4.01 -3.99 -9.03
C SER A 75 -5.10 -4.56 -8.12
N GLU A 76 -5.83 -5.59 -8.56
CA GLU A 76 -6.91 -6.19 -7.75
C GLU A 76 -6.42 -6.95 -6.52
N ILE A 77 -5.12 -7.28 -6.47
CA ILE A 77 -4.53 -7.93 -5.30
C ILE A 77 -4.55 -7.04 -4.06
N ASP A 78 -4.38 -5.73 -4.22
CA ASP A 78 -4.30 -4.78 -3.10
C ASP A 78 -5.62 -4.71 -2.31
N PRO A 79 -6.79 -4.43 -2.92
CA PRO A 79 -8.05 -4.46 -2.20
C PRO A 79 -8.38 -5.86 -1.65
N ALA A 80 -7.92 -6.95 -2.29
CA ALA A 80 -8.10 -8.30 -1.78
C ALA A 80 -7.32 -8.54 -0.47
N LEU A 81 -6.05 -8.14 -0.39
CA LEU A 81 -5.26 -8.24 0.84
C LEU A 81 -5.75 -7.30 1.93
N HIS A 82 -6.20 -6.10 1.58
CA HIS A 82 -6.86 -5.22 2.54
C HIS A 82 -8.10 -5.87 3.17
N ARG A 83 -8.96 -6.53 2.36
CA ARG A 83 -10.11 -7.30 2.86
C ARG A 83 -9.69 -8.46 3.76
N ALA A 84 -8.67 -9.23 3.35
CA ALA A 84 -8.15 -10.34 4.14
C ALA A 84 -7.61 -9.86 5.50
N ALA A 85 -6.80 -8.81 5.53
CA ALA A 85 -6.29 -8.22 6.76
C ALA A 85 -7.40 -7.68 7.67
N ASN A 86 -8.45 -7.08 7.09
CA ASN A 86 -9.62 -6.62 7.87
C ASN A 86 -10.44 -7.77 8.47
N ALA A 87 -10.39 -8.96 7.86
CA ALA A 87 -11.12 -10.12 8.34
C ALA A 87 -10.41 -10.83 9.51
N VAL A 88 -9.14 -10.52 9.78
CA VAL A 88 -8.42 -11.04 10.95
C VAL A 88 -8.83 -10.25 12.18
N THR A 89 -9.71 -10.82 13.00
CA THR A 89 -10.18 -10.17 14.24
C THR A 89 -9.24 -10.39 15.42
N ASP A 90 -8.45 -11.45 15.40
CA ASP A 90 -7.54 -11.82 16.49
C ASP A 90 -6.18 -12.26 15.95
N TRP A 91 -5.12 -11.54 16.34
CA TRP A 91 -3.75 -11.90 16.05
C TRP A 91 -3.14 -12.70 17.21
N PRO A 92 -2.28 -13.71 16.95
CA PRO A 92 -1.57 -14.43 17.99
C PRO A 92 -0.80 -13.48 18.92
N LYS A 93 -0.95 -13.67 20.23
CA LYS A 93 -0.24 -12.87 21.25
C LYS A 93 1.17 -13.36 21.55
N HIS A 94 1.54 -14.50 20.97
CA HIS A 94 2.86 -15.12 21.12
C HIS A 94 3.46 -15.32 19.74
N ASP A 95 4.79 -15.36 19.68
CA ASP A 95 5.53 -15.62 18.47
C ASP A 95 5.31 -17.09 18.03
N LEU A 96 4.96 -17.27 16.76
CA LEU A 96 4.72 -18.58 16.14
C LEU A 96 5.98 -19.14 15.45
N PHE A 97 7.06 -18.37 15.41
CA PHE A 97 8.29 -18.68 14.69
C PHE A 97 9.50 -18.80 15.62
N CYS A 98 9.28 -19.05 16.92
CA CYS A 98 10.33 -19.43 17.86
C CYS A 98 10.98 -20.74 17.40
N GLN A 99 12.06 -20.66 16.62
CA GLN A 99 12.96 -21.78 16.32
C GLN A 99 14.28 -21.58 17.04
#